data_AF-A0A1F5TNX7-F1
#
_entry.id   AF-A0A1F5TNX7-F1
#
_cell.length_a   1.000
_cell.length_b   1.000
_cell.length_c   1.000
_cell.angle_alpha   90.00
_cell.angle_beta   90.00
_cell.angle_gamma   90.00
#
_symmetry.space_group_name_H-M   'P 1'
#
loop_
_entity.id
_entity.type
_entity.pdbx_description
1 polymer ?
#
loop_
_entity_poly.entity_id
_entity_poly.type
_entity_poly.pdbx_seq_one_letter_code
_entity_poly.pdbx_strand_id
1 'polypeptide(L)'
;MNNLNKQKNNHFEKQKNEKNISAYLVGIGLLVLALGVLIFYFMGSVDSVAGSSHKWIILSVFILILLLGILFVYLAYTGKIKKQDPDYRAFFIMGITWIPVGIVINNYGISAMGLIFMITGLVNKDKWKKQKWSELSDEKKRLKLLIILFLGASMLLGLIMYLIFNNK
;
A
#
# COMPACT_ATOMS: atom_id res chain seq x y z
N MET A 1 41.75 -25.59 16.28
CA MET A 1 41.24 -24.29 16.79
C MET A 1 39.83 -23.97 16.26
N ASN A 2 38.93 -24.97 16.07
CA ASN A 2 37.86 -24.84 15.06
C ASN A 2 36.40 -24.96 15.56
N ASN A 3 36.12 -25.52 16.74
CA ASN A 3 34.73 -25.71 17.20
C ASN A 3 34.23 -24.65 18.21
N LEU A 4 35.09 -24.20 19.12
CA LEU A 4 34.71 -23.19 20.13
C LEU A 4 34.43 -21.81 19.50
N ASN A 5 35.26 -21.37 18.55
CA ASN A 5 35.02 -20.11 17.83
C ASN A 5 33.75 -20.16 16.95
N LYS A 6 33.43 -21.33 16.39
CA LYS A 6 32.21 -21.54 15.60
C LYS A 6 30.95 -21.49 16.46
N GLN A 7 30.96 -22.12 17.63
CA GLN A 7 29.85 -22.01 18.59
C GLN A 7 29.67 -20.59 19.11
N LYS A 8 30.75 -19.89 19.44
CA LYS A 8 30.70 -18.50 19.91
C LYS A 8 30.09 -17.59 18.85
N ASN A 9 30.54 -17.71 17.60
CA ASN A 9 30.01 -16.92 16.48
C ASN A 9 28.53 -17.21 16.21
N ASN A 10 28.11 -18.48 16.26
CA ASN A 10 26.69 -18.84 16.11
C ASN A 10 25.82 -18.28 17.25
N HIS A 11 26.34 -18.24 18.47
CA HIS A 11 25.64 -17.65 19.61
C HIS A 11 25.52 -16.12 19.47
N PHE A 12 26.56 -15.45 18.99
CA PHE A 12 26.53 -14.01 18.72
C PHE A 12 25.59 -13.65 17.56
N GLU A 13 25.60 -14.41 16.46
CA GLU A 13 24.67 -14.22 15.35
C GLU A 13 23.22 -14.45 15.78
N LYS A 14 22.96 -15.48 16.59
CA LYS A 14 21.62 -15.76 17.13
C LYS A 14 21.12 -14.65 18.04
N GLN A 15 21.94 -14.18 19.00
CA GLN A 15 21.58 -13.04 19.86
C GLN A 15 21.37 -11.75 19.06
N LYS A 16 22.20 -11.47 18.06
CA LYS A 16 22.08 -10.30 17.20
C LYS A 16 20.78 -10.34 16.40
N ASN A 17 20.39 -11.51 15.89
CA ASN A 17 19.15 -11.69 15.16
C ASN A 17 17.92 -11.53 16.08
N GLU A 18 17.94 -12.11 17.29
CA GLU A 18 16.87 -11.95 18.30
C GLU A 18 16.68 -10.49 18.72
N LYS A 19 17.78 -9.74 18.92
CA LYS A 19 17.75 -8.32 19.29
C LYS A 19 17.24 -7.42 18.15
N ASN A 20 17.52 -7.76 16.90
CA ASN A 20 16.95 -7.06 15.75
C ASN A 20 15.44 -7.32 15.63
N ILE A 21 15.01 -8.57 15.87
CA ILE A 21 13.59 -8.96 15.83
C ILE A 21 12.77 -8.22 16.88
N SER A 22 13.28 -8.07 18.11
CA SER A 22 12.59 -7.31 19.16
C SER A 22 12.46 -5.83 18.81
N ALA A 23 13.47 -5.23 18.19
CA ALA A 23 13.40 -3.85 17.71
C ALA A 23 12.35 -3.65 16.60
N TYR A 24 12.22 -4.61 15.66
CA TYR A 24 11.16 -4.55 14.64
C TYR A 24 9.75 -4.71 15.25
N LEU A 25 9.58 -5.59 16.23
CA LEU A 25 8.29 -5.78 16.91
C LEU A 25 7.88 -4.53 17.69
N VAL A 26 8.83 -3.89 18.39
CA VAL A 26 8.60 -2.62 19.09
C VAL A 26 8.29 -1.51 18.08
N GLY A 27 9.01 -1.45 16.95
CA GLY A 27 8.76 -0.49 15.88
C GLY A 27 7.37 -0.64 15.27
N ILE A 28 6.94 -1.88 14.99
CA ILE A 28 5.59 -2.19 14.49
C ILE A 28 4.54 -1.82 15.54
N GLY A 29 4.76 -2.15 16.82
CA GLY A 29 3.87 -1.78 17.92
C GLY A 29 3.68 -0.27 18.04
N LEU A 30 4.76 0.50 17.95
CA LEU A 30 4.71 1.97 17.94
C LEU A 30 3.98 2.52 16.70
N LEU A 31 4.16 1.90 15.54
CA LEU A 31 3.47 2.30 14.31
C LEU A 31 1.96 2.02 14.41
N VAL A 32 1.58 0.88 14.99
CA VAL A 32 0.17 0.53 15.28
C VAL A 32 -0.44 1.50 16.28
N LEU A 33 0.29 1.90 17.32
CA LEU A 33 -0.18 2.89 18.29
C LEU A 33 -0.34 4.27 17.66
N ALA A 34 0.63 4.72 16.86
CA ALA A 34 0.55 5.99 16.14
C ALA A 34 -0.63 6.02 15.16
N LEU A 35 -0.86 4.91 14.44
CA LEU A 35 -2.04 4.74 13.59
C LEU A 35 -3.33 4.75 14.42
N GLY A 36 -3.35 4.09 15.58
CA GLY A 36 -4.50 4.10 16.49
C GLY A 36 -4.86 5.50 16.99
N VAL A 37 -3.87 6.32 17.33
CA VAL A 37 -4.07 7.73 17.73
C VAL A 37 -4.57 8.57 16.54
N LEU A 38 -4.00 8.38 15.35
CA LEU A 38 -4.46 9.03 14.12
C LEU A 38 -5.93 8.67 13.82
N ILE A 39 -6.31 7.41 14.06
CA ILE A 39 -7.66 6.88 13.86
C ILE A 39 -8.61 7.44 14.92
N PHE A 40 -8.23 7.55 16.18
CA PHE A 40 -9.06 8.18 17.22
C PHE A 40 -9.38 9.63 16.86
N TYR A 41 -8.38 10.36 16.37
CA TYR A 41 -8.55 11.72 15.85
C TYR A 41 -9.47 11.77 14.62
N PHE A 42 -9.30 10.83 13.67
CA PHE A 42 -10.18 10.71 12.51
C PHE A 42 -11.61 10.31 12.89
N MET A 43 -11.80 9.42 13.86
CA MET A 43 -13.11 8.92 14.27
C MET A 43 -13.92 10.00 14.99
N GLY A 44 -13.27 10.89 15.75
CA GLY A 44 -13.88 12.13 16.25
C GLY A 44 -14.32 13.09 15.14
N SER A 45 -13.69 13.03 13.95
CA SER A 45 -14.14 13.79 12.77
C SER A 45 -15.27 13.11 11.99
N VAL A 46 -15.40 11.77 12.06
CA VAL A 46 -16.45 11.01 11.35
C VAL A 46 -17.85 11.34 11.89
N ASP A 47 -17.96 11.75 13.15
CA ASP A 47 -19.21 12.25 13.75
C ASP A 47 -19.79 13.47 13.01
N SER A 48 -18.94 14.24 12.33
CA SER A 48 -19.37 15.40 11.53
C SER A 48 -19.76 15.09 10.09
N VAL A 49 -19.49 13.87 9.59
CA VAL A 49 -19.62 13.54 8.15
C VAL A 49 -20.51 12.31 7.87
N ALA A 50 -20.63 11.35 8.79
CA ALA A 50 -21.37 10.10 8.54
C ALA A 50 -22.21 9.65 9.74
N GLY A 51 -23.52 9.46 9.54
CA GLY A 51 -24.45 8.96 10.56
C GLY A 51 -24.03 7.62 11.19
N SER A 52 -24.58 7.33 12.37
CA SER A 52 -24.20 6.23 13.29
C SER A 52 -24.03 4.84 12.66
N SER A 53 -24.75 4.53 11.58
CA SER A 53 -24.71 3.22 10.90
C SER A 53 -23.40 2.94 10.14
N HIS A 54 -22.69 3.96 9.66
CA HIS A 54 -21.47 3.78 8.85
C HIS A 54 -20.23 3.48 9.70
N LYS A 55 -20.29 3.80 11.00
CA LYS A 55 -19.17 3.63 11.96
C LYS A 55 -18.77 2.16 12.11
N TRP A 56 -19.75 1.26 12.17
CA TRP A 56 -19.51 -0.18 12.34
C TRP A 56 -18.90 -0.83 11.09
N ILE A 57 -19.26 -0.34 9.90
CA ILE A 57 -18.68 -0.80 8.64
C ILE A 57 -17.22 -0.36 8.53
N ILE A 58 -16.91 0.89 8.87
CA ILE A 58 -15.53 1.39 8.88
C ILE A 58 -14.69 0.61 9.89
N LEU A 59 -15.22 0.37 11.09
CA LEU A 59 -14.55 -0.41 12.14
C LEU A 59 -14.28 -1.86 11.69
N SER A 60 -15.24 -2.53 11.05
CA SER A 60 -15.08 -3.92 10.61
C SER A 60 -14.07 -4.07 9.47
N VAL A 61 -14.09 -3.16 8.49
CA VAL A 61 -13.08 -3.12 7.41
C VAL A 61 -11.69 -2.88 7.99
N PHE A 62 -11.57 -2.02 9.00
CA PHE A 62 -10.29 -1.76 9.66
C PHE A 62 -9.76 -2.98 10.41
N ILE A 63 -10.61 -3.65 11.20
CA ILE A 63 -10.25 -4.91 11.89
C ILE A 63 -9.77 -5.94 10.89
N LEU A 64 -10.44 -6.07 9.74
CA LEU A 64 -10.03 -6.98 8.67
C LEU A 64 -8.64 -6.62 8.11
N ILE A 65 -8.36 -5.35 7.81
CA ILE A 65 -7.05 -4.90 7.34
C ILE A 65 -5.96 -5.20 8.38
N LEU A 66 -6.26 -5.00 9.67
CA LEU A 66 -5.33 -5.24 10.76
C LEU A 66 -5.03 -6.74 10.91
N LEU A 67 -6.05 -7.60 10.84
CA LEU A 67 -5.89 -9.06 10.81
C LEU A 67 -5.09 -9.54 9.60
N LEU A 68 -5.33 -8.98 8.42
CA LEU A 68 -4.55 -9.27 7.21
C LEU A 68 -3.08 -8.84 7.36
N GLY A 69 -2.83 -7.68 7.98
CA GLY A 69 -1.49 -7.20 8.29
C GLY A 69 -0.74 -8.13 9.25
N ILE A 70 -1.39 -8.54 10.36
CA ILE A 70 -0.83 -9.51 11.31
C ILE A 70 -0.56 -10.84 10.61
N LEU A 71 -1.51 -11.35 9.82
CA LEU A 71 -1.36 -12.58 9.08
C LEU A 71 -0.18 -12.51 8.09
N PHE A 72 -0.05 -11.40 7.37
CA PHE A 72 1.07 -11.18 6.46
C PHE A 72 2.42 -11.21 7.19
N VAL A 73 2.53 -10.52 8.33
CA VAL A 73 3.74 -10.53 9.17
C VAL A 73 4.03 -11.94 9.69
N TYR A 74 3.02 -12.67 10.16
CA TYR A 74 3.15 -14.05 10.63
C TYR A 74 3.63 -14.99 9.51
N LEU A 75 3.06 -14.89 8.32
CA LEU A 75 3.45 -15.70 7.16
C LEU A 75 4.86 -15.33 6.64
N ALA A 76 5.24 -14.05 6.71
CA ALA A 76 6.58 -13.59 6.41
C ALA A 76 7.60 -14.09 7.45
N TYR A 77 7.24 -14.09 8.74
CA TYR A 77 8.07 -14.58 9.84
C TYR A 77 8.30 -16.09 9.78
N THR A 78 7.26 -16.85 9.43
CA THR A 78 7.36 -18.31 9.24
C THR A 78 8.11 -18.70 7.95
N GLY A 79 8.63 -17.74 7.19
CA GLY A 79 9.42 -17.98 5.98
C GLY A 79 8.62 -18.58 4.82
N LYS A 80 7.29 -18.67 4.95
CA LYS A 80 6.39 -19.22 3.93
C LYS A 80 6.20 -18.26 2.75
N ILE A 81 6.54 -16.98 2.94
CA ILE A 81 6.50 -15.96 1.90
C ILE A 81 7.93 -15.53 1.60
N LYS A 82 8.34 -15.65 0.33
CA LYS A 82 9.61 -15.07 -0.14
C LYS A 82 9.50 -13.55 -0.03
N LYS A 83 10.52 -12.90 0.54
CA LYS A 83 10.64 -11.44 0.56
C LYS A 83 10.55 -10.94 -0.88
N GLN A 84 9.41 -10.38 -1.24
CA GLN A 84 9.18 -9.81 -2.55
C GLN A 84 9.44 -8.32 -2.45
N ASP A 85 10.35 -7.80 -3.28
CA ASP A 85 10.65 -6.37 -3.24
C ASP A 85 9.39 -5.56 -3.56
N PRO A 86 9.06 -4.54 -2.74
CA PRO A 86 7.92 -3.68 -2.98
C PRO A 86 7.98 -3.06 -4.37
N ASP A 87 6.83 -3.01 -5.06
CA ASP A 87 6.74 -2.32 -6.34
C ASP A 87 6.53 -0.81 -6.11
N TYR A 88 7.64 -0.09 -5.96
CA TYR A 88 7.65 1.37 -5.78
C TYR A 88 6.99 2.13 -6.95
N ARG A 89 6.94 1.53 -8.15
CA ARG A 89 6.21 2.11 -9.28
C ARG A 89 4.70 2.04 -9.04
N ALA A 90 4.21 0.97 -8.44
CA ALA A 90 2.81 0.86 -8.05
C ALA A 90 2.42 1.89 -6.99
N PHE A 91 3.29 2.16 -6.01
CA PHE A 91 3.06 3.24 -5.03
C PHE A 91 2.96 4.62 -5.71
N PHE A 92 3.82 4.91 -6.67
CA PHE A 92 3.74 6.15 -7.44
C PHE A 92 2.40 6.26 -8.21
N ILE A 93 2.01 5.20 -8.92
CA ILE A 93 0.75 5.13 -9.69
C ILE A 93 -0.46 5.31 -8.76
N MET A 94 -0.45 4.64 -7.61
CA MET A 94 -1.48 4.82 -6.59
C MET A 94 -1.54 6.29 -6.15
N GLY A 95 -0.40 6.90 -5.85
CA GLY A 95 -0.35 8.29 -5.41
C GLY A 95 -0.99 9.27 -6.40
N ILE A 96 -0.59 9.22 -7.67
CA ILE A 96 -1.17 10.10 -8.71
C ILE A 96 -2.65 9.81 -9.00
N THR A 97 -3.14 8.62 -8.65
CA THR A 97 -4.55 8.23 -8.82
C THR A 97 -5.40 8.71 -7.65
N TRP A 98 -4.91 8.60 -6.41
CA TRP A 98 -5.66 8.95 -5.21
C TRP A 98 -5.69 10.45 -4.93
N ILE A 99 -4.70 11.22 -5.39
CA ILE A 99 -4.69 12.68 -5.20
C ILE A 99 -5.93 13.33 -5.85
N PRO A 100 -6.21 13.16 -7.16
CA PRO A 100 -7.40 13.73 -7.79
C PRO A 100 -8.70 13.20 -7.19
N VAL A 101 -8.75 11.89 -6.88
CA VAL A 101 -9.93 11.27 -6.26
C VAL A 101 -10.28 11.98 -4.96
N GLY A 102 -9.32 12.19 -4.07
CA GLY A 102 -9.54 12.90 -2.81
C GLY A 102 -10.01 14.35 -3.01
N ILE A 103 -9.50 15.04 -4.04
CA ILE A 103 -9.94 16.41 -4.37
C ILE A 103 -11.39 16.40 -4.84
N VAL A 104 -11.77 15.51 -5.77
CA VAL A 104 -13.12 15.42 -6.34
C VAL A 104 -14.16 15.12 -5.27
N ILE A 105 -13.84 14.30 -4.28
CA ILE A 105 -14.77 13.95 -3.18
C ILE A 105 -14.61 14.85 -1.95
N ASN A 106 -13.85 15.95 -2.04
CA ASN A 106 -13.54 16.87 -0.93
C ASN A 106 -12.97 16.18 0.32
N ASN A 107 -12.24 15.08 0.14
CA ASN A 107 -11.55 14.37 1.21
C ASN A 107 -10.04 14.58 1.11
N TYR A 108 -9.56 15.62 1.77
CA TYR A 108 -8.14 15.97 1.81
C TYR A 108 -7.26 14.91 2.48
N GLY A 109 -7.82 14.06 3.35
CA GLY A 109 -7.09 12.94 3.95
C GLY A 109 -6.68 11.90 2.90
N ILE A 110 -7.59 11.61 1.95
CA ILE A 110 -7.29 10.72 0.82
C ILE A 110 -6.26 11.36 -0.12
N SER A 111 -6.37 12.66 -0.38
CA SER A 111 -5.37 13.37 -1.18
C SER A 111 -4.00 13.39 -0.52
N ALA A 112 -3.92 13.61 0.80
CA ALA A 112 -2.68 13.59 1.57
C ALA A 112 -2.05 12.19 1.56
N MET A 113 -2.85 11.13 1.73
CA MET A 113 -2.38 9.75 1.59
C MET A 113 -1.84 9.47 0.18
N GLY A 114 -2.54 9.94 -0.86
CA GLY A 114 -2.07 9.87 -2.23
C GLY A 114 -0.73 10.58 -2.41
N LEU A 115 -0.54 11.75 -1.79
CA LEU A 115 0.73 12.49 -1.81
C LEU A 115 1.86 11.68 -1.16
N ILE A 116 1.61 11.04 -0.03
CA ILE A 116 2.60 10.18 0.66
C ILE A 116 3.00 9.00 -0.26
N PHE A 117 2.04 8.34 -0.90
CA PHE A 117 2.34 7.25 -1.83
C PHE A 117 3.12 7.72 -3.06
N MET A 118 2.77 8.89 -3.60
CA MET A 118 3.48 9.50 -4.72
C MET A 118 4.94 9.77 -4.36
N ILE A 119 5.19 10.43 -3.22
CA ILE A 119 6.53 10.73 -2.72
C ILE A 119 7.31 9.43 -2.48
N THR A 120 6.71 8.45 -1.79
CA THR A 120 7.34 7.16 -1.49
C THR A 120 7.76 6.44 -2.77
N GLY A 121 6.89 6.43 -3.79
CA GLY A 121 7.20 5.85 -5.09
C GLY A 121 8.28 6.62 -5.84
N LEU A 122 8.27 7.95 -5.81
CA LEU A 122 9.22 8.81 -6.52
C LEU A 122 10.63 8.79 -5.90
N VAL A 123 10.73 8.80 -4.57
CA VAL A 123 12.01 8.72 -3.84
C VAL A 123 12.71 7.39 -4.14
N ASN A 124 11.95 6.30 -4.33
CA ASN A 124 12.48 4.98 -4.68
C ASN A 124 12.40 4.69 -6.19
N LYS A 125 12.48 5.73 -7.04
CA LYS A 125 12.42 5.58 -8.52
C LYS A 125 13.51 4.70 -9.10
N ASP A 126 14.65 4.64 -8.44
CA ASP A 126 15.78 3.77 -8.75
C ASP A 126 15.42 2.28 -8.66
N LYS A 127 14.51 1.93 -7.75
CA LYS A 127 14.03 0.55 -7.52
C LYS A 127 12.82 0.19 -8.37
N TRP A 128 12.41 1.05 -9.29
CA TRP A 128 11.30 0.74 -10.18
C TRP A 128 11.67 -0.45 -11.06
N LYS A 129 10.89 -1.52 -10.93
CA LYS A 129 11.04 -2.70 -11.77
C LYS A 129 10.76 -2.32 -13.22
N LYS A 130 11.81 -2.23 -14.03
CA LYS A 130 11.70 -1.99 -15.47
C LYS A 130 11.25 -3.29 -16.15
N GLN A 131 9.95 -3.54 -16.20
CA GLN A 131 9.40 -4.62 -17.01
C GLN A 131 9.46 -4.24 -18.49
N LYS A 132 10.25 -4.97 -19.28
CA LYS A 132 10.20 -4.87 -20.74
C LYS A 132 8.96 -5.60 -21.25
N TRP A 133 8.29 -5.02 -22.24
CA TRP A 133 7.10 -5.62 -22.85
C TRP A 133 7.37 -7.00 -23.46
N SER A 134 8.60 -7.26 -23.90
CA SER A 134 9.05 -8.56 -24.41
C SER A 134 9.08 -9.67 -23.37
N GLU A 135 9.18 -9.34 -22.07
CA GLU A 135 9.31 -10.30 -20.96
C GLU A 135 7.94 -10.68 -20.34
N LEU A 136 6.85 -10.07 -20.81
CA LEU A 136 5.50 -10.40 -20.34
C LEU A 136 4.97 -11.65 -21.05
N SER A 137 4.34 -12.56 -20.30
CA SER A 137 3.57 -13.65 -20.90
C SER A 137 2.43 -13.10 -21.76
N ASP A 138 2.06 -13.83 -22.82
CA ASP A 138 1.09 -13.34 -23.80
C ASP A 138 -0.29 -13.07 -23.18
N GLU A 139 -0.66 -13.78 -22.12
CA GLU A 139 -1.86 -13.52 -21.32
C GLU A 139 -1.81 -12.16 -20.60
N LYS A 140 -0.68 -11.84 -19.96
CA LYS A 140 -0.49 -10.54 -19.29
C LYS A 140 -0.46 -9.39 -20.29
N LYS A 141 0.12 -9.60 -21.48
CA LYS A 141 0.08 -8.63 -22.57
C LYS A 141 -1.35 -8.36 -23.03
N ARG A 142 -2.15 -9.40 -23.25
CA ARG A 142 -3.57 -9.28 -23.65
C ARG A 142 -4.40 -8.54 -22.60
N LEU A 143 -4.25 -8.89 -21.32
CA LEU A 143 -4.96 -8.21 -20.24
C LEU A 143 -4.55 -6.73 -20.13
N LYS A 144 -3.26 -6.43 -20.23
CA LYS A 144 -2.77 -5.04 -20.23
C LYS A 144 -3.28 -4.23 -21.43
N LEU A 145 -3.36 -4.85 -22.61
CA LEU A 145 -3.94 -4.26 -23.82
C LEU A 145 -5.44 -3.99 -23.65
N LEU A 146 -6.20 -4.95 -23.10
CA LEU A 146 -7.62 -4.77 -22.83
C LEU A 146 -7.88 -3.64 -21.84
N ILE A 147 -7.06 -3.53 -20.78
CA ILE A 147 -7.14 -2.42 -19.83
C ILE A 147 -6.89 -1.09 -20.54
N ILE A 148 -5.84 -0.98 -21.35
CA ILE A 148 -5.54 0.25 -22.12
C ILE A 148 -6.68 0.60 -23.07
N LEU A 149 -7.22 -0.39 -23.79
CA LEU A 149 -8.34 -0.20 -24.71
C LEU A 149 -9.59 0.28 -23.97
N PHE A 150 -9.91 -0.35 -22.83
CA PHE A 150 -11.06 0.01 -22.00
C PHE A 150 -10.93 1.43 -21.44
N LEU A 151 -9.75 1.78 -20.89
CA LEU A 151 -9.49 3.14 -20.41
C LEU A 151 -9.59 4.17 -21.54
N GLY A 152 -9.00 3.88 -22.71
CA GLY A 152 -9.08 4.75 -23.88
C GLY A 152 -10.53 4.97 -24.34
N ALA A 153 -11.31 3.89 -24.45
CA ALA A 153 -12.73 3.96 -24.82
C ALA A 153 -13.56 4.75 -23.79
N SER A 154 -13.32 4.54 -22.49
CA SER A 154 -13.97 5.29 -21.40
C SER A 154 -13.67 6.79 -21.49
N MET A 155 -12.42 7.16 -21.80
CA MET A 155 -12.02 8.56 -21.98
C MET A 155 -12.71 9.21 -23.18
N LEU A 156 -12.81 8.49 -24.31
CA LEU A 156 -13.53 8.96 -25.51
C LEU A 156 -15.03 9.13 -25.24
N LEU A 157 -15.65 8.18 -24.52
CA LEU A 157 -17.04 8.27 -24.08
C LEU A 157 -17.28 9.50 -23.22
N GLY A 158 -16.41 9.78 -22.25
CA GLY A 158 -16.46 10.98 -21.43
C GLY A 158 -16.38 12.26 -22.26
N LEU A 159 -15.48 12.30 -23.25
CA LEU A 159 -15.34 13.44 -24.16
C LEU A 159 -16.58 13.66 -25.02
N ILE A 160 -17.16 12.60 -25.59
CA ILE A 160 -18.39 12.67 -26.39
C ILE A 160 -19.55 13.20 -25.53
N MET A 161 -19.71 12.67 -24.31
CA MET A 161 -20.73 13.14 -23.37
C MET A 161 -20.55 14.61 -23.02
N TYR A 162 -19.31 15.04 -22.73
CA TYR A 162 -18.99 16.44 -22.47
C TYR A 162 -19.35 17.34 -23.65
N LEU A 163 -18.98 16.97 -24.88
CA LEU A 163 -19.30 17.75 -26.08
C LEU A 163 -20.80 17.84 -26.33
N ILE A 164 -21.56 16.76 -26.14
CA ILE A 164 -23.02 16.76 -26.31
C ILE A 164 -23.70 17.68 -25.27
N PHE A 165 -23.26 17.63 -24.02
CA PHE A 165 -23.85 18.42 -22.93
C PHE A 165 -23.43 19.90 -22.95
N ASN A 166 -22.22 20.21 -23.40
CA ASN A 166 -21.71 21.58 -23.43
C ASN A 166 -22.12 22.36 -24.70
N ASN A 167 -22.62 21.68 -25.74
CA ASN A 167 -23.16 22.32 -26.95
C ASN A 167 -24.69 22.54 -26.90
N LYS A 168 -25.31 22.38 -25.73
CA LYS A 168 -26.67 22.86 -25.42
C LYS A 168 -26.60 24.09 -24.54
#